data_AF-A0A524JE06-F1
#
_entry.id   AF-A0A524JE06-F1
#
_cell.length_a   1.000
_cell.length_b   1.000
_cell.length_c   1.000
_cell.angle_alpha   90.00
_cell.angle_beta   90.00
_cell.angle_gamma   90.00
#
_symmetry.space_group_name_H-M   'P 1'
#
loop_
_entity.id
_entity.type
_entity.pdbx_description
1 polymer ?
#
loop_
_entity_poly.entity_id
_entity_poly.type
_entity_poly.pdbx_seq_one_letter_code
_entity_poly.pdbx_strand_id
1 'polypeptide(L)'
;MAVASTREPAGAACDHYADEFQVGKRRGFSFPLVGDRRSKKKVLVWGRAPESGKVAIQVNKAGKGGFKTIKKKMVGAGDVFKNVTKLKGKGKLRAKIGTQKSLTWKQGKK
;
A
#
# COMPACT_ATOMS: atom_id res chain seq x y z
N MET A 1 74.33 2.40 -15.57
CA MET A 1 73.21 2.11 -16.49
C MET A 1 72.38 1.03 -15.79
N ALA A 2 71.38 1.41 -14.96
CA ALA A 2 69.97 1.65 -15.29
C ALA A 2 69.24 0.35 -15.71
N VAL A 3 68.09 -0.09 -15.18
CA VAL A 3 67.20 0.27 -14.05
C VAL A 3 66.35 -1.00 -13.79
N ALA A 4 65.97 -1.25 -12.54
CA ALA A 4 64.96 -2.25 -12.19
C ALA A 4 63.61 -1.88 -12.83
N SER A 5 62.95 -2.83 -13.50
CA SER A 5 61.58 -2.67 -13.99
C SER A 5 60.67 -3.68 -13.33
N THR A 6 60.11 -3.28 -12.19
CA THR A 6 58.90 -3.84 -11.61
C THR A 6 57.79 -3.83 -12.65
N ARG A 7 57.16 -4.98 -12.92
CA ARG A 7 55.85 -5.03 -13.58
C ARG A 7 54.86 -5.61 -12.57
N GLU A 8 54.03 -4.73 -12.04
CA GLU A 8 52.89 -5.04 -11.18
C GLU A 8 51.86 -5.93 -11.93
N PRO A 9 51.17 -6.86 -11.25
CA PRO A 9 50.03 -7.54 -11.83
C PRO A 9 48.86 -6.55 -11.94
N ALA A 10 48.58 -6.10 -13.16
CA ALA A 10 47.39 -5.34 -13.47
C ALA A 10 46.15 -6.24 -13.36
N GLY A 11 45.17 -5.82 -12.57
CA GLY A 11 43.77 -6.22 -12.78
C GLY A 11 43.18 -7.23 -11.80
N ALA A 12 43.45 -7.11 -10.50
CA ALA A 12 42.46 -7.55 -9.50
C ALA A 12 41.30 -6.54 -9.49
N ALA A 13 40.41 -6.62 -10.48
CA ALA A 13 39.24 -5.76 -10.60
C ALA A 13 37.97 -6.55 -10.25
N CYS A 14 37.57 -6.45 -8.98
CA CYS A 14 36.19 -6.20 -8.54
C CYS A 14 35.00 -6.98 -9.14
N ASP A 15 35.13 -8.24 -9.54
CA ASP A 15 33.97 -9.03 -10.04
C ASP A 15 33.30 -9.92 -8.98
N HIS A 16 33.09 -9.41 -7.76
CA HIS A 16 32.25 -10.08 -6.76
C HIS A 16 31.39 -9.08 -5.99
N TYR A 17 30.46 -8.42 -6.68
CA TYR A 17 29.27 -7.84 -6.04
C TYR A 17 28.05 -7.93 -6.96
N ALA A 18 27.89 -9.04 -7.68
CA ALA A 18 26.58 -9.45 -8.17
C ALA A 18 25.88 -10.23 -7.05
N ASP A 19 25.56 -9.55 -5.94
CA ASP A 19 24.51 -10.04 -5.07
C ASP A 19 23.23 -9.93 -5.90
N GLU A 20 22.74 -11.09 -6.33
CA GLU A 20 21.41 -11.24 -6.88
C GLU A 20 20.43 -10.72 -5.84
N PHE A 21 20.15 -9.42 -5.90
CA PHE A 21 18.98 -8.88 -5.25
C PHE A 21 17.82 -9.63 -5.89
N GLN A 22 17.36 -10.68 -5.21
CA GLN A 22 15.98 -11.08 -5.29
C GLN A 22 15.21 -9.81 -4.92
N VAL A 23 14.81 -9.04 -5.94
CA VAL A 23 13.79 -8.01 -5.83
C VAL A 23 12.49 -8.77 -5.61
N GLY A 24 12.42 -9.48 -4.48
CA GLY A 24 11.19 -9.89 -3.86
C GLY A 24 10.36 -8.63 -3.82
N LYS A 25 9.15 -8.72 -4.35
CA LYS A 25 8.18 -7.62 -4.46
C LYS A 25 7.86 -7.07 -3.07
N ARG A 26 8.77 -6.28 -2.49
CA ARG A 26 8.65 -5.66 -1.18
C ARG A 26 7.81 -4.41 -1.38
N ARG A 27 6.57 -4.48 -0.95
CA ARG A 27 5.62 -3.36 -1.05
C ARG A 27 5.92 -2.38 0.09
N GLY A 28 6.82 -1.43 -0.13
CA GLY A 28 7.26 -0.48 0.91
C GLY A 28 6.16 0.49 1.36
N PHE A 29 5.23 0.85 0.46
CA PHE A 29 4.18 1.83 0.74
C PHE A 29 2.82 1.37 0.23
N SER A 30 1.79 1.57 1.05
CA SER A 30 0.39 1.43 0.70
C SER A 30 -0.27 2.81 0.67
N PHE A 31 -1.19 3.02 -0.28
CA PHE A 31 -1.88 4.30 -0.40
C PHE A 31 -2.73 4.63 0.84
N PRO A 32 -2.87 5.92 1.18
CA PRO A 32 -3.56 6.35 2.39
C PRO A 32 -5.08 6.11 2.30
N LEU A 33 -5.65 5.67 3.43
CA LEU A 33 -7.09 5.59 3.65
C LEU A 33 -7.41 6.06 5.05
N VAL A 34 -8.36 6.98 5.16
CA VAL A 34 -8.82 7.54 6.43
C VAL A 34 -10.31 7.30 6.59
N GLY A 35 -10.71 6.92 7.80
CA GLY A 35 -12.10 6.74 8.20
C GLY A 35 -12.48 7.69 9.34
N ASP A 36 -13.50 8.50 9.13
CA ASP A 36 -14.01 9.47 10.08
C ASP A 36 -15.47 9.16 10.44
N ARG A 37 -15.72 8.85 11.73
CA ARG A 37 -17.04 8.43 12.19
C ARG A 37 -17.94 9.64 12.44
N ARG A 38 -18.84 9.88 11.50
CA ARG A 38 -19.88 10.93 11.60
C ARG A 38 -21.00 10.57 12.58
N SER A 39 -21.40 9.30 12.67
CA SER A 39 -22.44 8.85 13.61
C SER A 39 -22.28 7.40 14.08
N LYS A 40 -23.18 6.94 14.98
CA LYS A 40 -23.25 5.54 15.44
C LYS A 40 -23.35 4.52 14.28
N LYS A 41 -23.81 4.94 13.09
CA LYS A 41 -24.04 4.08 11.91
C LYS A 41 -23.34 4.53 10.62
N LYS A 42 -22.73 5.73 10.58
CA LYS A 42 -22.14 6.31 9.37
C LYS A 42 -20.66 6.66 9.58
N VAL A 43 -19.83 6.29 8.61
CA VAL A 43 -18.40 6.62 8.55
C VAL A 43 -18.11 7.23 7.19
N LEU A 44 -17.52 8.41 7.19
CA LEU A 44 -16.92 9.03 6.02
C LEU A 44 -15.58 8.37 5.76
N VAL A 45 -15.36 7.88 4.55
CA VAL A 45 -14.10 7.24 4.14
C VAL A 45 -13.53 8.02 2.97
N TRP A 46 -12.26 8.35 3.05
CA TRP A 46 -11.56 9.02 1.96
C TRP A 46 -10.11 8.55 1.84
N GLY A 47 -9.50 8.78 0.67
CA GLY A 47 -8.12 8.40 0.39
C GLY A 47 -7.70 8.88 -0.99
N ARG A 48 -6.39 8.81 -1.27
CA ARG A 48 -5.83 9.14 -2.59
C ARG A 48 -5.61 7.87 -3.39
N ALA A 49 -6.13 7.83 -4.62
CA ALA A 49 -5.98 6.68 -5.51
C ALA A 49 -4.55 6.63 -6.08
N PRO A 50 -3.83 5.50 -5.97
CA PRO A 50 -2.49 5.35 -6.55
C PRO A 50 -2.53 5.07 -8.05
N GLU A 51 -3.66 4.57 -8.56
CA GLU A 51 -3.87 4.24 -9.97
C GLU A 51 -5.34 4.44 -10.33
N SER A 52 -5.62 4.58 -11.63
CA SER A 52 -6.99 4.64 -12.15
C SER A 52 -7.70 3.29 -12.01
N GLY A 53 -9.01 3.32 -11.77
CA GLY A 53 -9.85 2.14 -11.81
C GLY A 53 -10.97 2.16 -10.78
N LYS A 54 -11.46 0.97 -10.44
CA LYS A 54 -12.58 0.80 -9.52
C LYS A 54 -12.08 0.66 -8.09
N VAL A 55 -12.21 1.70 -7.28
CA VAL A 55 -11.98 1.62 -5.83
C VAL A 55 -13.12 0.86 -5.16
N ALA A 56 -12.78 -0.24 -4.50
CA ALA A 56 -13.66 -1.01 -3.65
C ALA A 56 -13.37 -0.71 -2.18
N ILE A 57 -14.31 -0.08 -1.49
CA ILE A 57 -14.25 0.07 -0.04
C ILE A 57 -14.74 -1.22 0.59
N GLN A 58 -13.92 -1.80 1.45
CA GLN A 58 -14.17 -3.06 2.11
C GLN A 58 -14.21 -2.88 3.63
N VAL A 59 -15.06 -3.66 4.30
CA VAL A 59 -15.17 -3.70 5.75
C VAL A 59 -15.01 -5.11 6.27
N ASN A 60 -14.29 -5.23 7.37
CA ASN A 60 -14.31 -6.41 8.23
C ASN A 60 -14.94 -5.99 9.57
N LYS A 61 -16.12 -6.54 9.88
CA LYS A 61 -16.85 -6.21 11.11
C LYS A 61 -16.30 -7.06 12.26
N ALA A 62 -16.17 -6.48 13.45
CA ALA A 62 -15.73 -7.24 14.63
C ALA A 62 -16.65 -8.46 14.85
N GLY A 63 -16.05 -9.63 15.07
CA GLY A 63 -16.77 -10.90 15.21
C GLY A 63 -17.30 -11.50 13.91
N LYS A 64 -17.04 -10.90 12.74
CA LYS A 64 -17.35 -11.51 11.43
C LYS A 64 -16.07 -11.82 10.66
N GLY A 65 -16.06 -12.97 9.98
CA GLY A 65 -14.94 -13.38 9.14
C GLY A 65 -14.78 -12.50 7.90
N GLY A 66 -13.55 -12.04 7.67
CA GLY A 66 -13.10 -11.50 6.39
C GLY A 66 -13.54 -10.07 6.05
N PHE A 67 -12.98 -9.57 4.95
CA PHE A 67 -13.33 -8.26 4.38
C PHE A 67 -14.41 -8.42 3.30
N LYS A 68 -15.49 -7.66 3.43
CA LYS A 68 -16.59 -7.59 2.46
C LYS A 68 -16.63 -6.21 1.80
N THR A 69 -16.80 -6.17 0.48
CA THR A 69 -16.97 -4.90 -0.25
C THR A 69 -18.33 -4.30 0.06
N ILE A 70 -18.36 -3.02 0.44
CA ILE A 70 -19.58 -2.28 0.79
C ILE A 70 -19.89 -1.15 -0.18
N LYS A 71 -18.88 -0.67 -0.91
CA LYS A 71 -19.03 0.39 -1.91
C LYS A 71 -17.98 0.22 -2.99
N LYS A 72 -18.35 0.56 -4.22
CA LYS A 72 -17.45 0.66 -5.37
C LYS A 72 -17.61 2.05 -5.98
N LYS A 73 -16.53 2.63 -6.51
CA LYS A 73 -16.54 3.92 -7.23
C LYS A 73 -15.42 3.90 -8.28
N MET A 74 -15.63 4.51 -9.45
CA MET A 74 -14.55 4.74 -10.42
C MET A 74 -13.74 5.97 -10.00
N VAL A 75 -12.42 5.90 -10.13
CA VAL A 75 -11.47 6.96 -9.81
C VAL A 75 -10.37 6.98 -10.87
N GLY A 76 -9.82 8.16 -11.15
CA GLY A 76 -8.56 8.32 -11.87
C GLY A 76 -7.35 8.16 -10.95
N ALA A 77 -6.17 8.02 -11.56
CA ALA A 77 -4.90 8.03 -10.84
C ALA A 77 -4.69 9.39 -10.17
N GLY A 78 -4.32 9.39 -8.89
CA GLY A 78 -4.12 10.60 -8.10
C GLY A 78 -5.38 11.21 -7.51
N ASP A 79 -6.58 10.77 -7.93
CA ASP A 79 -7.86 11.30 -7.44
C ASP A 79 -8.03 11.08 -5.94
N VAL A 80 -8.63 12.07 -5.28
CA VAL A 80 -9.13 11.91 -3.92
C VAL A 80 -10.56 11.39 -3.97
N PHE A 81 -10.74 10.14 -3.53
CA PHE A 81 -12.09 9.59 -3.39
C PHE A 81 -12.64 9.85 -1.99
N LYS A 82 -13.94 10.14 -1.92
CA LYS A 82 -14.67 10.37 -0.69
C LYS A 82 -16.04 9.70 -0.77
N ASN A 83 -16.39 8.92 0.26
CA ASN A 83 -17.65 8.18 0.32
C ASN A 83 -18.15 8.08 1.77
N VAL A 84 -19.45 8.27 1.98
CA VAL A 84 -20.09 7.91 3.25
C VAL A 84 -20.58 6.47 3.17
N THR A 85 -20.24 5.66 4.18
CA THR A 85 -20.64 4.25 4.25
C THR A 85 -21.28 3.88 5.57
N LYS A 86 -22.09 2.83 5.55
CA LYS A 86 -22.79 2.30 6.73
C LYS A 86 -21.86 1.36 7.49
N LEU A 87 -21.46 1.75 8.70
CA LEU A 87 -20.69 0.92 9.64
C LEU A 87 -21.24 1.10 11.06
N LYS A 88 -21.89 0.05 11.57
CA LYS A 88 -22.34 -0.05 12.97
C LYS A 88 -21.25 -0.68 13.84
N GLY A 89 -21.01 -0.12 15.03
CA GLY A 89 -20.06 -0.68 15.99
C GLY A 89 -18.60 -0.63 15.52
N LYS A 90 -17.73 -1.44 16.13
CA LYS A 90 -16.30 -1.51 15.79
C LYS A 90 -16.09 -2.24 14.45
N GLY A 91 -15.04 -1.89 13.71
CA GLY A 91 -14.68 -2.59 12.48
C GLY A 91 -13.37 -2.12 11.88
N LYS A 92 -12.88 -2.86 10.88
CA LYS A 92 -11.70 -2.52 10.09
C LYS A 92 -12.15 -2.14 8.68
N LEU A 93 -11.61 -1.05 8.15
CA LEU A 93 -11.86 -0.57 6.80
C LEU A 93 -10.59 -0.70 5.97
N ARG A 94 -10.74 -1.00 4.67
CA ARG A 94 -9.65 -0.89 3.70
C ARG A 94 -10.22 -0.54 2.33
N ALA A 95 -9.40 0.02 1.46
CA ALA A 95 -9.69 0.20 0.05
C ALA A 95 -8.88 -0.79 -0.78
N LYS A 96 -9.46 -1.26 -1.89
CA LYS A 96 -8.80 -2.07 -2.90
C LYS A 96 -9.00 -1.42 -4.26
N ILE A 97 -7.93 -1.20 -4.99
CA ILE A 97 -7.93 -0.72 -6.39
C ILE A 97 -7.02 -1.69 -7.14
N GLY A 98 -7.54 -2.37 -8.17
CA GLY A 98 -6.78 -3.42 -8.87
C GLY A 98 -6.19 -4.47 -7.92
N THR A 99 -4.86 -4.61 -7.94
CA THR A 99 -4.09 -5.49 -7.04
C THR A 99 -3.60 -4.76 -5.78
N GLN A 100 -3.82 -3.45 -5.70
CA GLN A 100 -3.42 -2.60 -4.59
C GLN A 100 -4.44 -2.61 -3.46
N LYS A 101 -3.91 -2.60 -2.23
CA LYS A 101 -4.69 -2.48 -1.00
C LYS A 101 -4.13 -1.33 -0.18
N SER A 102 -5.02 -0.54 0.39
CA SER A 102 -4.63 0.47 1.37
C SER A 102 -4.19 -0.20 2.68
N LEU A 103 -3.60 0.61 3.56
CA LEU A 103 -3.51 0.25 4.97
C LEU A 103 -4.91 0.00 5.55
N THR A 104 -4.97 -0.86 6.56
CA THR A 104 -6.21 -1.14 7.26
C THR A 104 -6.47 -0.07 8.30
N TRP A 105 -7.60 0.62 8.19
CA TRP A 105 -8.05 1.61 9.14
C TRP A 105 -8.93 0.97 10.21
N LYS A 106 -8.53 1.05 11.48
CA LYS A 106 -9.32 0.54 12.61
C LYS A 106 -10.33 1.60 13.05
N GLN A 107 -11.62 1.28 12.98
CA GLN A 107 -12.70 2.17 13.42
C GLN A 107 -13.24 1.76 14.78
N GLY A 108 -13.13 2.68 15.75
CA GLY A 108 -13.77 2.58 17.07
C GLY A 108 -15.28 2.84 17.06
N LYS A 109 -15.89 2.79 18.24
CA LYS A 109 -17.24 3.31 18.48
C LYS A 109 -17.18 4.84 18.61
N LYS A 110 -18.28 5.54 18.36
CA LYS A 110 -18.45 6.94 18.76
C LYS A 110 -19.04 6.93 20.17
#